data_AF-A0A3M1JI71-F1
#
_entry.id   AF-A0A3M1JI71-F1
#
_cell.length_a   1.000
_cell.length_b   1.000
_cell.length_c   1.000
_cell.angle_alpha   90.00
_cell.angle_beta   90.00
_cell.angle_gamma   90.00
#
_symmetry.space_group_name_H-M   'P 1'
#
loop_
_entity.id
_entity.type
_entity.pdbx_description
1 polymer ?
#
loop_
_entity_poly.entity_id
_entity_poly.type
_entity_poly.pdbx_seq_one_letter_code
_entity_poly.pdbx_strand_id
1 'polypeptide(L)'
;MIRALTGIPVEYSDVTDASRRLEAELKDRDCLLVLDDVWDLAAIKPFLGSTATTARLITTRDETIAAEAAEQIITSEMLPAEALQLLINRLPDEYQPADDDTESREALTQLAHRLGEWPLLLGIIGGELRVEVLRTKALAEALAYVNEGLDEEGLTAFDRDSESDRNAALEASMNASLRRFSHDERRRLYELAIFREEAAVPETVALRLWAATVGMKGFKAKKLLRRLAGQFFMLRAEVAGGPELLRFHDTMRQYLKTQLGDEWPRLHTTFLASFNPDGLDWPEVDNDADGYLYAHLAYHLLEAGRENELHELLTADDRWLNAQLEATTSITAYVDDLNLAIETYRDPLTSDETIRLATLWAARSVIHGRVMSYNDTDLTTLVWLGREDEALGYARLRT
;
A
#
# COMPACT_ATOMS: atom_id res chain seq x y z
N MET A 1 -9.04 -7.48 -15.79
CA MET A 1 -9.31 -8.91 -15.57
C MET A 1 -9.57 -9.68 -16.86
N ILE A 2 -10.56 -9.31 -17.68
CA ILE A 2 -10.85 -9.96 -18.98
C ILE A 2 -9.58 -10.14 -19.83
N ARG A 3 -8.77 -9.09 -19.98
CA ARG A 3 -7.49 -9.18 -20.72
C ARG A 3 -6.50 -10.18 -20.11
N ALA A 4 -6.39 -10.25 -18.78
CA ALA A 4 -5.54 -11.24 -18.12
C ALA A 4 -6.02 -12.67 -18.37
N LEU A 5 -7.32 -12.83 -18.64
CA LEU A 5 -7.94 -14.11 -19.00
C LEU A 5 -7.76 -14.41 -20.51
N THR A 6 -8.02 -13.47 -21.41
CA THR A 6 -8.05 -13.73 -22.86
C THR A 6 -6.73 -13.51 -23.57
N GLY A 7 -5.82 -12.70 -23.00
CA GLY A 7 -4.67 -12.15 -23.71
C GLY A 7 -5.04 -11.12 -24.79
N ILE A 8 -6.33 -10.79 -24.95
CA ILE A 8 -6.85 -9.93 -26.01
C ILE A 8 -7.54 -8.71 -25.38
N PRO A 9 -7.29 -7.48 -25.86
CA PRO A 9 -8.11 -6.33 -25.49
C PRO A 9 -9.55 -6.56 -25.92
N VAL A 10 -10.50 -6.35 -25.01
CA VAL A 10 -11.93 -6.48 -25.32
C VAL A 10 -12.59 -5.16 -24.95
N GLU A 11 -13.28 -4.54 -25.91
CA GLU A 11 -14.07 -3.34 -25.66
C GLU A 11 -15.41 -3.66 -25.01
N TYR A 12 -15.88 -2.73 -24.19
CA TYR A 12 -17.18 -2.75 -23.54
C TYR A 12 -17.69 -1.32 -23.40
N SER A 13 -19.00 -1.11 -23.51
CA SER A 13 -19.63 0.22 -23.59
C SER A 13 -19.99 0.83 -22.23
N ASP A 14 -20.09 -0.01 -21.20
CA ASP A 14 -20.43 0.36 -19.85
C ASP A 14 -20.04 -0.80 -18.90
N VAL A 15 -20.11 -0.56 -17.59
CA VAL A 15 -19.83 -1.56 -16.55
C VAL A 15 -20.71 -2.82 -16.69
N THR A 16 -21.93 -2.70 -17.21
CA THR A 16 -22.84 -3.84 -17.39
C THR A 16 -22.37 -4.72 -18.54
N ASP A 17 -21.90 -4.14 -19.65
CA ASP A 17 -21.31 -4.87 -20.77
C ASP A 17 -20.00 -5.55 -20.37
N ALA A 18 -19.15 -4.84 -19.62
CA ALA A 18 -17.91 -5.39 -19.08
C ALA A 18 -18.17 -6.58 -18.14
N SER A 19 -19.15 -6.46 -17.24
CA SER A 19 -19.58 -7.53 -16.34
C SER A 19 -20.05 -8.78 -17.10
N ARG A 20 -20.94 -8.60 -18.10
CA ARG A 20 -21.46 -9.71 -18.92
C ARG A 20 -20.36 -10.43 -19.70
N ARG A 21 -19.39 -9.69 -20.24
CA ARG A 21 -18.25 -10.27 -20.96
C ARG A 21 -17.31 -11.00 -20.01
N LEU A 22 -17.07 -10.43 -18.84
CA LEU A 22 -16.29 -11.09 -17.82
C LEU A 22 -16.94 -12.42 -17.42
N GLU A 23 -18.25 -12.45 -17.21
CA GLU A 23 -19.00 -13.69 -16.97
C GLU A 23 -18.82 -14.70 -18.12
N ALA A 24 -18.90 -14.24 -19.38
CA ALA A 24 -18.71 -15.12 -20.54
C ALA A 24 -17.30 -15.72 -20.59
N GLU A 25 -16.27 -14.94 -20.28
CA GLU A 25 -14.88 -15.41 -20.22
C GLU A 25 -14.62 -16.34 -19.06
N LEU A 26 -15.29 -16.13 -17.93
CA LEU A 26 -15.17 -16.96 -16.73
C LEU A 26 -15.98 -18.26 -16.82
N LYS A 27 -17.02 -18.31 -17.66
CA LYS A 27 -18.02 -19.39 -17.72
C LYS A 27 -17.41 -20.80 -17.82
N ASP A 28 -16.39 -20.96 -18.65
CA ASP A 28 -15.76 -22.25 -18.92
C ASP A 28 -14.39 -22.40 -18.24
N ARG A 29 -14.09 -21.55 -17.23
CA ARG A 29 -12.80 -21.51 -16.53
C ARG A 29 -12.94 -21.82 -15.06
N ASP A 30 -12.16 -22.79 -14.61
CA ASP A 30 -11.95 -23.07 -13.20
C ASP A 30 -10.86 -22.10 -12.68
N CYS A 31 -11.30 -20.99 -12.07
CA CYS A 31 -10.38 -19.98 -11.53
C CYS A 31 -10.89 -19.37 -10.22
N LEU A 32 -9.96 -18.82 -9.44
CA LEU A 32 -10.22 -18.06 -8.23
C LEU A 32 -10.07 -16.58 -8.52
N LEU A 33 -11.12 -15.80 -8.27
CA LEU A 33 -11.08 -14.35 -8.25
C LEU A 33 -10.91 -13.86 -6.82
N VAL A 34 -9.84 -13.10 -6.56
CA VAL A 34 -9.59 -12.45 -5.27
C VAL A 34 -9.88 -10.95 -5.39
N LEU A 35 -10.83 -10.47 -4.58
CA LEU A 35 -11.15 -9.05 -4.43
C LEU A 35 -10.68 -8.64 -3.03
N ASP A 36 -9.50 -8.02 -2.97
CA ASP A 36 -8.81 -7.70 -1.73
C ASP A 36 -9.20 -6.29 -1.23
N ASP A 37 -9.40 -6.17 0.08
CA ASP A 37 -9.70 -4.94 0.83
C ASP A 37 -10.86 -4.11 0.26
N VAL A 38 -12.04 -4.72 0.17
CA VAL A 38 -13.23 -4.08 -0.42
C VAL A 38 -13.90 -3.11 0.56
N TRP A 39 -14.07 -1.86 0.13
CA TRP A 39 -14.75 -0.79 0.89
C TRP A 39 -16.09 -0.33 0.29
N ASP A 40 -16.42 -0.76 -0.92
CA ASP A 40 -17.68 -0.42 -1.59
C ASP A 40 -18.28 -1.65 -2.29
N LEU A 41 -19.48 -2.05 -1.87
CA LEU A 41 -20.21 -3.16 -2.46
C LEU A 41 -20.59 -2.88 -3.92
N ALA A 42 -20.90 -1.63 -4.27
CA ALA A 42 -21.27 -1.26 -5.63
C ALA A 42 -20.09 -1.46 -6.60
N ALA A 43 -18.86 -1.19 -6.14
CA ALA A 43 -17.64 -1.43 -6.90
C ALA A 43 -17.40 -2.91 -7.21
N ILE A 44 -17.82 -3.83 -6.32
CA ILE A 44 -17.59 -5.26 -6.53
C ILE A 44 -18.72 -6.01 -7.23
N LYS A 45 -19.94 -5.45 -7.22
CA LYS A 45 -21.13 -6.06 -7.84
C LYS A 45 -20.91 -6.57 -9.28
N PRO A 46 -20.18 -5.87 -10.18
CA PRO A 46 -19.90 -6.35 -11.54
C PRO A 46 -19.11 -7.67 -11.60
N PHE A 47 -18.41 -8.03 -10.52
CA PHE A 47 -17.58 -9.22 -10.42
C PHE A 47 -18.30 -10.41 -9.79
N LEU A 48 -19.45 -10.21 -9.15
CA LEU A 48 -20.21 -11.22 -8.39
C LEU A 48 -21.15 -12.10 -9.26
N GLY A 49 -21.13 -11.91 -10.58
CA GLY A 49 -21.95 -12.63 -11.56
C GLY A 49 -21.94 -14.16 -11.45
N SER A 50 -22.93 -14.85 -12.02
CA SER A 50 -23.03 -16.31 -11.85
C SER A 50 -22.22 -17.07 -12.91
N THR A 51 -21.08 -17.62 -12.51
CA THR A 51 -20.37 -18.66 -13.26
C THR A 51 -20.17 -19.86 -12.34
N ALA A 52 -20.72 -21.01 -12.73
CA ALA A 52 -20.77 -22.21 -11.88
C ALA A 52 -19.39 -22.77 -11.49
N THR A 53 -18.33 -22.33 -12.17
CA THR A 53 -16.95 -22.84 -12.10
C THR A 53 -15.96 -21.85 -11.49
N THR A 54 -16.36 -20.60 -11.22
CA THR A 54 -15.46 -19.57 -10.70
C THR A 54 -15.71 -19.33 -9.21
N ALA A 55 -14.71 -19.63 -8.39
CA ALA A 55 -14.72 -19.28 -6.98
C ALA A 55 -14.36 -17.80 -6.80
N ARG A 56 -14.97 -17.15 -5.80
CA ARG A 56 -14.70 -15.75 -5.46
C ARG A 56 -14.32 -15.68 -3.99
N LEU A 57 -13.20 -15.02 -3.71
CA LEU A 57 -12.74 -14.71 -2.36
C LEU A 57 -12.72 -13.18 -2.21
N ILE A 58 -13.37 -12.69 -1.18
CA ILE A 58 -13.47 -11.26 -0.86
C ILE A 58 -12.86 -11.07 0.52
N THR A 59 -11.99 -10.08 0.66
CA THR A 59 -11.54 -9.61 1.97
C THR A 59 -12.08 -8.19 2.18
N THR A 60 -12.58 -7.92 3.38
CA THR A 60 -13.11 -6.60 3.77
C THR A 60 -13.10 -6.48 5.29
N ARG A 61 -12.99 -5.23 5.77
CA ARG A 61 -13.17 -4.89 7.19
C ARG A 61 -14.62 -4.51 7.52
N ASP A 62 -15.48 -4.35 6.51
CA ASP A 62 -16.88 -3.97 6.68
C ASP A 62 -17.79 -5.20 6.72
N GLU A 63 -18.36 -5.48 7.89
CA GLU A 63 -19.28 -6.60 8.11
C GLU A 63 -20.54 -6.51 7.23
N THR A 64 -20.98 -5.30 6.88
CA THR A 64 -22.13 -5.06 6.00
C THR A 64 -21.81 -5.54 4.60
N ILE A 65 -20.64 -5.18 4.07
CA ILE A 65 -20.18 -5.64 2.75
C ILE A 65 -20.03 -7.16 2.75
N ALA A 66 -19.43 -7.73 3.81
CA ALA A 66 -19.26 -9.18 3.93
C ALA A 66 -20.62 -9.90 3.95
N ALA A 67 -21.62 -9.36 4.65
CA ALA A 67 -22.96 -9.95 4.77
C ALA A 67 -23.74 -9.92 3.47
N GLU A 68 -23.58 -8.86 2.68
CA GLU A 68 -24.30 -8.69 1.42
C GLU A 68 -23.62 -9.41 0.25
N ALA A 69 -22.30 -9.60 0.30
CA ALA A 69 -21.53 -10.10 -0.84
C ALA A 69 -21.50 -11.64 -0.96
N ALA A 70 -21.32 -12.38 0.14
CA ALA A 70 -21.07 -13.83 0.10
C ALA A 70 -21.30 -14.55 1.45
N GLU A 71 -21.08 -15.87 1.47
CA GLU A 71 -20.89 -16.61 2.72
C GLU A 71 -19.66 -16.09 3.47
N GLN A 72 -19.83 -15.81 4.76
CA GLN A 72 -18.79 -15.18 5.56
C GLN A 72 -17.86 -16.20 6.20
N ILE A 73 -16.57 -15.92 6.11
CA ILE A 73 -15.54 -16.54 6.94
C ILE A 73 -14.97 -15.41 7.80
N ILE A 74 -15.36 -15.40 9.08
CA ILE A 74 -14.84 -14.41 10.02
C ILE A 74 -13.39 -14.78 10.35
N THR A 75 -12.45 -13.96 9.88
CA THR A 75 -11.04 -14.07 10.25
C THR A 75 -10.79 -13.26 11.51
N SER A 76 -10.90 -13.92 12.65
CA SER A 76 -10.47 -13.40 13.95
C SER A 76 -8.96 -13.55 14.12
N GLU A 77 -8.49 -13.53 15.34
CA GLU A 77 -7.07 -13.67 15.64
C GLU A 77 -6.59 -15.10 15.48
N MET A 78 -5.27 -15.26 15.48
CA MET A 78 -4.69 -16.58 15.28
C MET A 78 -5.10 -17.50 16.41
N LEU A 79 -5.32 -18.77 16.10
CA LEU A 79 -5.43 -19.76 17.17
C LEU A 79 -4.13 -19.76 17.99
N PRO A 80 -4.17 -20.04 19.30
CA PRO A 80 -2.98 -20.01 20.15
C PRO A 80 -1.81 -20.83 19.58
N ALA A 81 -2.11 -22.00 18.99
CA ALA A 81 -1.13 -22.87 18.35
C ALA A 81 -0.52 -22.25 17.08
N GLU A 82 -1.30 -21.53 16.28
CA GLU A 82 -0.82 -20.84 15.09
C GLU A 82 0.04 -19.63 15.46
N ALA A 83 -0.37 -18.87 16.49
CA ALA A 83 0.38 -17.73 17.01
C ALA A 83 1.74 -18.15 17.56
N LEU A 84 1.79 -19.24 18.34
CA LEU A 84 3.02 -19.88 18.78
C LEU A 84 3.90 -20.26 17.59
N GLN A 85 3.33 -20.94 16.58
CA GLN A 85 4.09 -21.39 15.42
C GLN A 85 4.65 -20.21 14.61
N LEU A 86 3.91 -19.10 14.51
CA LEU A 86 4.38 -17.88 13.87
C LEU A 86 5.61 -17.31 14.59
N LEU A 87 5.60 -17.23 15.92
CA LEU A 87 6.76 -16.77 16.69
C LEU A 87 7.96 -17.72 16.54
N ILE A 88 7.74 -19.03 16.59
CA ILE A 88 8.79 -20.04 16.35
C ILE A 88 9.42 -19.84 14.96
N ASN A 89 8.61 -19.71 13.91
CA ASN A 89 9.07 -19.57 12.53
C ASN A 89 9.88 -18.27 12.28
N ARG A 90 9.78 -17.28 13.18
CA ARG A 90 10.58 -16.05 13.09
C ARG A 90 11.99 -16.22 13.66
N LEU A 91 12.19 -17.18 14.55
CA LEU A 91 13.49 -17.49 15.13
C LEU A 91 14.40 -18.14 14.09
N PRO A 92 15.72 -17.89 14.14
CA PRO A 92 16.68 -18.69 13.38
C PRO A 92 16.56 -20.17 13.79
N ASP A 93 16.72 -21.09 12.83
CA ASP A 93 16.52 -22.53 13.04
C ASP A 93 17.27 -23.08 14.28
N GLU A 94 18.47 -22.56 14.55
CA GLU A 94 19.30 -22.96 15.70
C GLU A 94 18.72 -22.57 17.08
N TYR A 95 17.72 -21.68 17.12
CA TYR A 95 17.03 -21.22 18.33
C TYR A 95 15.55 -21.61 18.37
N GLN A 96 15.06 -22.36 17.39
CA GLN A 96 13.69 -22.87 17.44
C GLN A 96 13.59 -23.96 18.52
N PRO A 97 12.66 -23.85 19.48
CA PRO A 97 12.51 -24.86 20.51
C PRO A 97 12.00 -26.16 19.88
N ALA A 98 12.59 -27.28 20.30
CA ALA A 98 12.11 -28.61 19.92
C ALA A 98 10.69 -28.85 20.48
N ASP A 99 9.96 -29.81 19.91
CA ASP A 99 8.58 -30.09 20.34
C ASP A 99 8.46 -30.56 21.80
N ASP A 100 9.52 -31.13 22.37
CA ASP A 100 9.60 -31.56 23.76
C ASP A 100 10.12 -30.47 24.72
N ASP A 101 10.61 -29.34 24.21
CA ASP A 101 11.00 -28.17 25.01
C ASP A 101 9.75 -27.40 25.49
N THR A 102 9.12 -27.95 26.52
CA THR A 102 7.85 -27.43 27.06
C THR A 102 8.03 -26.03 27.67
N GLU A 103 9.19 -25.74 28.28
CA GLU A 103 9.44 -24.47 28.96
C GLU A 103 9.52 -23.30 27.95
N SER A 104 10.35 -23.44 26.91
CA SER A 104 10.48 -22.39 25.89
C SER A 104 9.19 -22.18 25.11
N ARG A 105 8.47 -23.27 24.79
CA ARG A 105 7.20 -23.20 24.06
C ARG A 105 6.09 -22.56 24.89
N GLU A 106 6.04 -22.83 26.19
CA GLU A 106 5.12 -22.18 27.11
C GLU A 106 5.41 -20.68 27.21
N ALA A 107 6.68 -20.28 27.33
CA ALA A 107 7.06 -18.87 27.36
C ALA A 107 6.72 -18.11 26.06
N LEU A 108 6.88 -18.75 24.90
CA LEU A 108 6.43 -18.21 23.61
C LEU A 108 4.91 -18.12 23.51
N THR A 109 4.19 -19.10 24.07
CA THR A 109 2.72 -19.11 24.11
C THR A 109 2.20 -17.94 24.97
N GLN A 110 2.83 -17.70 26.12
CA GLN A 110 2.50 -16.56 26.98
C GLN A 110 2.76 -15.22 26.28
N LEU A 111 3.87 -15.11 25.54
CA LEU A 111 4.15 -13.93 24.72
C LEU A 111 3.09 -13.76 23.62
N ALA A 112 2.70 -14.84 22.94
CA ALA A 112 1.68 -14.80 21.91
C ALA A 112 0.33 -14.32 22.47
N HIS A 113 -0.10 -14.88 23.60
CA HIS A 113 -1.32 -14.48 24.30
C HIS A 113 -1.28 -13.01 24.76
N ARG A 114 -0.12 -12.55 25.25
CA ARG A 114 0.10 -11.15 25.64
C ARG A 114 -0.09 -10.17 24.48
N LEU A 115 0.29 -10.58 23.26
CA LEU A 115 0.07 -9.84 22.01
C LEU A 115 -1.33 -10.09 21.41
N GLY A 116 -2.18 -10.78 22.16
CA GLY A 116 -3.51 -11.25 21.79
C GLY A 116 -3.52 -12.19 20.59
N GLU A 117 -2.41 -12.79 20.19
CA GLU A 117 -2.40 -13.64 18.98
C GLU A 117 -2.71 -12.83 17.69
N TRP A 118 -2.51 -11.50 17.72
CA TRP A 118 -2.74 -10.63 16.56
C TRP A 118 -1.53 -10.68 15.60
N PRO A 119 -1.67 -11.13 14.33
CA PRO A 119 -0.54 -11.35 13.42
C PRO A 119 0.42 -10.15 13.28
N LEU A 120 -0.12 -8.92 13.28
CA LEU A 120 0.68 -7.72 13.15
C LEU A 120 1.61 -7.52 14.36
N LEU A 121 1.09 -7.62 15.58
CA LEU A 121 1.90 -7.45 16.80
C LEU A 121 2.88 -8.60 16.99
N LEU A 122 2.45 -9.84 16.71
CA LEU A 122 3.32 -11.01 16.64
C LEU A 122 4.45 -10.81 15.62
N GLY A 123 4.16 -10.14 14.51
CA GLY A 123 5.14 -9.80 13.49
C GLY A 123 6.22 -8.83 13.97
N ILE A 124 5.77 -7.73 14.60
CA ILE A 124 6.63 -6.67 15.14
C ILE A 124 7.52 -7.22 16.26
N ILE A 125 6.92 -7.89 17.23
CA ILE A 125 7.63 -8.39 18.41
C ILE A 125 8.43 -9.66 18.10
N GLY A 126 7.95 -10.54 17.22
CA GLY A 126 8.75 -11.67 16.74
C GLY A 126 9.99 -11.23 15.97
N GLY A 127 9.93 -10.09 15.26
CA GLY A 127 11.09 -9.44 14.66
C GLY A 127 12.10 -8.92 15.71
N GLU A 128 11.61 -8.36 16.81
CA GLU A 128 12.44 -7.93 17.95
C GLU A 128 13.12 -9.14 18.60
N LEU A 129 12.33 -10.16 18.93
CA LEU A 129 12.78 -11.40 19.54
C LEU A 129 13.88 -12.09 18.72
N ARG A 130 13.72 -12.15 17.39
CA ARG A 130 14.75 -12.70 16.49
C ARG A 130 16.08 -11.95 16.60
N VAL A 131 16.05 -10.62 16.67
CA VAL A 131 17.29 -9.82 16.78
C VAL A 131 17.94 -10.05 18.14
N GLU A 132 17.13 -10.06 19.20
CA GLU A 132 17.62 -10.25 20.56
C GLU A 132 18.20 -11.64 20.76
N VAL A 133 17.59 -12.70 20.21
CA VAL A 133 18.13 -14.05 20.31
C VAL A 133 19.48 -14.17 19.59
N LEU A 134 19.64 -13.49 18.45
CA LEU A 134 20.91 -13.45 17.73
C LEU A 134 22.00 -12.71 18.50
N ARG A 135 21.63 -11.75 19.37
CA ARG A 135 22.51 -10.94 20.22
C ARG A 135 22.91 -11.69 21.50
N THR A 136 21.93 -12.18 22.26
CA THR A 136 22.15 -12.87 23.55
C THR A 136 22.64 -14.30 23.36
N LYS A 137 22.35 -14.92 22.21
CA LYS A 137 22.57 -16.34 21.93
C LYS A 137 21.75 -17.26 22.87
N ALA A 138 20.66 -16.75 23.44
CA ALA A 138 19.78 -17.47 24.35
C ALA A 138 18.32 -17.00 24.23
N LEU A 139 17.41 -17.93 23.94
CA LEU A 139 15.97 -17.65 23.79
C LEU A 139 15.35 -17.10 25.07
N ALA A 140 15.68 -17.68 26.22
CA ALA A 140 15.17 -17.24 27.52
C ALA A 140 15.55 -15.77 27.83
N GLU A 141 16.79 -15.37 27.56
CA GLU A 141 17.24 -13.99 27.77
C GLU A 141 16.56 -13.01 26.80
N ALA A 142 16.38 -13.42 25.54
CA ALA A 142 15.69 -12.61 24.54
C ALA A 142 14.20 -12.42 24.89
N LEU A 143 13.52 -13.49 25.36
CA LEU A 143 12.15 -13.42 25.85
C LEU A 143 12.01 -12.52 27.06
N ALA A 144 12.94 -12.59 28.02
CA ALA A 144 12.94 -11.72 29.20
C ALA A 144 13.05 -10.25 28.80
N TYR A 145 14.00 -9.92 27.90
CA TYR A 145 14.18 -8.56 27.41
C TYR A 145 12.95 -8.01 26.67
N VAL A 146 12.34 -8.81 25.79
CA VAL A 146 11.14 -8.39 25.06
C VAL A 146 9.96 -8.17 26.01
N ASN A 147 9.78 -9.05 26.99
CA ASN A 147 8.71 -8.90 27.99
C ASN A 147 8.91 -7.67 28.88
N GLU A 148 10.14 -7.41 29.34
CA GLU A 148 10.49 -6.21 30.10
C GLU A 148 10.15 -4.94 29.29
N GLY A 149 10.48 -4.94 27.99
CA GLY A 149 10.13 -3.84 27.09
C GLY A 149 8.63 -3.60 26.99
N LEU A 150 7.84 -4.66 26.89
CA LEU A 150 6.37 -4.56 26.85
C LEU A 150 5.78 -4.15 28.21
N ASP A 151 6.38 -4.55 29.33
CA ASP A 151 5.93 -4.20 30.68
C ASP A 151 6.05 -2.70 30.93
N GLU A 152 7.19 -2.12 30.54
CA GLU A 152 7.44 -0.69 30.68
C GLU A 152 6.52 0.17 29.79
N GLU A 153 6.09 -0.34 28.63
CA GLU A 153 5.10 0.33 27.77
C GLU A 153 3.64 0.03 28.21
N GLY A 154 3.44 -0.74 29.27
CA GLY A 154 2.13 -1.00 29.86
C GLY A 154 1.29 -2.08 29.17
N LEU A 155 1.86 -2.86 28.24
CA LEU A 155 1.13 -3.92 27.53
C LEU A 155 1.17 -5.23 28.33
N THR A 156 0.36 -5.40 29.37
CA THR A 156 0.41 -6.59 30.26
C THR A 156 -0.41 -7.78 29.75
N ALA A 157 -1.64 -7.53 29.30
CA ALA A 157 -2.48 -8.48 28.58
C ALA A 157 -3.39 -7.67 27.64
N PHE A 158 -3.34 -7.97 26.35
CA PHE A 158 -4.15 -7.27 25.36
C PHE A 158 -5.55 -7.91 25.28
N ASP A 159 -6.54 -7.22 25.84
CA ASP A 159 -7.96 -7.49 25.65
C ASP A 159 -8.55 -6.41 24.72
N ARG A 160 -9.45 -6.79 23.82
CA ARG A 160 -9.48 -6.27 22.43
C ARG A 160 -10.83 -5.81 21.95
N ASP A 161 -11.73 -5.50 22.88
CA ASP A 161 -13.11 -5.16 22.59
C ASP A 161 -13.29 -3.79 21.90
N SER A 162 -12.23 -2.98 21.73
CA SER A 162 -12.32 -1.67 21.06
C SER A 162 -11.14 -1.31 20.13
N GLU A 163 -11.42 -0.46 19.14
CA GLU A 163 -10.42 0.15 18.25
C GLU A 163 -9.37 0.96 19.02
N SER A 164 -9.78 1.62 20.11
CA SER A 164 -8.87 2.36 21.00
C SER A 164 -7.82 1.43 21.62
N ASP A 165 -8.24 0.24 22.07
CA ASP A 165 -7.33 -0.73 22.69
C ASP A 165 -6.36 -1.29 21.66
N ARG A 166 -6.81 -1.54 20.42
CA ARG A 166 -5.95 -1.97 19.31
C ARG A 166 -4.86 -0.96 18.99
N ASN A 167 -5.21 0.33 18.95
CA ASN A 167 -4.24 1.40 18.70
C ASN A 167 -3.22 1.53 19.83
N ALA A 168 -3.66 1.44 21.09
CA ALA A 168 -2.77 1.45 22.25
C ALA A 168 -1.81 0.25 22.26
N ALA A 169 -2.29 -0.94 21.91
CA ALA A 169 -1.45 -2.14 21.84
C ALA A 169 -0.41 -2.09 20.71
N LEU A 170 -0.79 -1.53 19.56
CA LEU A 170 0.16 -1.24 18.48
C LEU A 170 1.20 -0.22 18.93
N GLU A 171 0.79 0.87 19.56
CA GLU A 171 1.70 1.89 20.08
C GLU A 171 2.70 1.31 21.08
N ALA A 172 2.26 0.54 22.06
CA ALA A 172 3.13 -0.11 23.03
C ALA A 172 4.12 -1.09 22.35
N SER A 173 3.64 -1.91 21.41
CA SER A 173 4.49 -2.85 20.65
C SER A 173 5.54 -2.13 19.80
N MET A 174 5.15 -1.00 19.20
CA MET A 174 6.04 -0.13 18.43
C MET A 174 7.09 0.52 19.33
N ASN A 175 6.69 1.12 20.43
CA ASN A 175 7.61 1.78 21.36
C ASN A 175 8.64 0.79 21.91
N ALA A 176 8.20 -0.41 22.34
CA ALA A 176 9.08 -1.47 22.79
C ALA A 176 10.11 -1.87 21.70
N SER A 177 9.65 -2.11 20.48
CA SER A 177 10.50 -2.50 19.35
C SER A 177 11.45 -1.38 18.88
N LEU A 178 11.06 -0.13 19.09
CA LEU A 178 11.85 1.03 18.66
C LEU A 178 12.96 1.39 19.64
N ARG A 179 12.99 0.83 20.85
CA ARG A 179 13.98 1.12 21.91
C ARG A 179 15.43 1.04 21.44
N ARG A 180 15.76 0.05 20.62
CA ARG A 180 17.10 -0.17 20.06
C ARG A 180 17.52 0.84 19.00
N PHE A 181 16.58 1.61 18.45
CA PHE A 181 16.85 2.62 17.44
C PHE A 181 17.04 3.98 18.11
N SER A 182 18.04 4.73 17.64
CA SER A 182 18.21 6.12 18.10
C SER A 182 17.04 6.98 17.68
N HIS A 183 16.87 8.15 18.32
CA HIS A 183 15.83 9.11 17.92
C HIS A 183 15.89 9.45 16.42
N ASP A 184 17.09 9.64 15.87
CA ASP A 184 17.30 9.90 14.44
C ASP A 184 16.89 8.71 13.56
N GLU A 185 17.14 7.48 14.00
CA GLU A 185 16.76 6.26 13.26
C GLU A 185 15.24 6.03 13.29
N ARG A 186 14.59 6.26 14.44
CA ARG A 186 13.13 6.24 14.55
C ARG A 186 12.50 7.29 13.64
N ARG A 187 13.07 8.49 13.60
CA ARG A 187 12.61 9.55 12.72
C ARG A 187 12.66 9.14 11.24
N ARG A 188 13.72 8.43 10.82
CA ARG A 188 13.80 7.89 9.46
C ARG A 188 12.69 6.89 9.15
N LEU A 189 12.27 6.06 10.12
CA LEU A 189 11.11 5.18 9.95
C LEU A 189 9.81 5.98 9.79
N TYR A 190 9.57 6.98 10.65
CA TYR A 190 8.37 7.82 10.56
C TYR A 190 8.29 8.53 9.21
N GLU A 191 9.41 9.03 8.69
CA GLU A 191 9.46 9.71 7.40
C GLU A 191 8.94 8.84 6.24
N LEU A 192 9.15 7.53 6.28
CA LEU A 192 8.68 6.62 5.23
C LEU A 192 7.14 6.55 5.14
N ALA A 193 6.41 7.00 6.16
CA ALA A 193 4.94 7.02 6.15
C ALA A 193 4.33 7.92 5.06
N ILE A 194 5.11 8.84 4.48
CA ILE A 194 4.66 9.71 3.39
C ILE A 194 4.32 8.95 2.12
N PHE A 195 4.78 7.71 1.97
CA PHE A 195 4.42 6.92 0.81
C PHE A 195 3.01 6.38 0.96
N ARG A 196 2.25 6.39 -0.13
CA ARG A 196 0.84 5.99 -0.13
C ARG A 196 0.67 4.53 0.32
N GLU A 197 -0.49 4.27 0.91
CA GLU A 197 -0.96 2.93 1.26
C GLU A 197 -0.93 2.01 0.02
N GLU A 198 -0.55 0.76 0.20
CA GLU A 198 -0.41 -0.25 -0.87
C GLU A 198 0.54 0.10 -2.03
N ALA A 199 1.29 1.20 -1.95
CA ALA A 199 2.27 1.55 -2.96
C ALA A 199 3.50 0.63 -2.89
N ALA A 200 3.92 0.10 -4.04
CA ALA A 200 5.21 -0.55 -4.19
C ALA A 200 6.28 0.53 -4.35
N VAL A 201 6.97 0.89 -3.26
CA VAL A 201 7.94 2.00 -3.28
C VAL A 201 9.34 1.46 -3.57
N PRO A 202 10.02 1.87 -4.67
CA PRO A 202 11.39 1.45 -4.91
C PRO A 202 12.34 1.84 -3.77
N GLU A 203 13.31 0.97 -3.43
CA GLU A 203 14.37 1.27 -2.44
C GLU A 203 15.03 2.62 -2.73
N THR A 204 15.31 2.91 -4.00
CA THR A 204 15.91 4.17 -4.47
C THR A 204 15.11 5.41 -4.07
N VAL A 205 13.78 5.33 -4.09
CA VAL A 205 12.87 6.41 -3.71
C VAL A 205 12.88 6.65 -2.19
N ALA A 206 12.86 5.58 -1.40
CA ALA A 206 13.01 5.68 0.06
C ALA A 206 14.36 6.29 0.46
N LEU A 207 15.44 5.92 -0.23
CA LEU A 207 16.77 6.50 0.00
C LEU A 207 16.86 7.96 -0.45
N ARG A 208 16.15 8.35 -1.52
CA ARG A 208 16.05 9.75 -1.96
C ARG A 208 15.41 10.62 -0.88
N LEU A 209 14.34 10.13 -0.24
CA LEU A 209 13.70 10.84 0.87
C LEU A 209 14.72 11.14 1.99
N TRP A 210 15.45 10.13 2.46
CA TRP A 210 16.42 10.35 3.54
C TRP A 210 17.64 11.17 3.13
N ALA A 211 18.00 11.15 1.84
CA ALA A 211 18.99 12.05 1.28
C ALA A 211 18.51 13.50 1.30
N ALA A 212 17.23 13.74 1.05
CA ALA A 212 16.63 15.08 1.05
C ALA A 212 16.42 15.63 2.47
N THR A 213 16.01 14.79 3.43
CA THR A 213 15.71 15.25 4.79
C THR A 213 16.96 15.46 5.63
N VAL A 214 17.92 14.54 5.57
CA VAL A 214 19.11 14.55 6.44
C VAL A 214 20.42 14.22 5.74
N GLY A 215 20.44 14.18 4.41
CA GLY A 215 21.64 13.86 3.65
C GLY A 215 22.13 12.42 3.81
N MET A 216 21.30 11.50 4.34
CA MET A 216 21.70 10.11 4.56
C MET A 216 21.72 9.36 3.23
N LYS A 217 22.90 8.91 2.80
CA LYS A 217 23.12 8.27 1.49
C LYS A 217 23.92 6.97 1.61
N GLY A 218 23.96 6.21 0.50
CA GLY A 218 24.84 5.07 0.31
C GLY A 218 24.63 3.94 1.33
N PHE A 219 25.74 3.36 1.80
CA PHE A 219 25.71 2.18 2.67
C PHE A 219 24.97 2.42 3.99
N LYS A 220 25.12 3.61 4.60
CA LYS A 220 24.46 3.94 5.88
C LYS A 220 22.94 3.91 5.74
N ALA A 221 22.42 4.54 4.69
CA ALA A 221 20.99 4.56 4.40
C ALA A 221 20.45 3.15 4.11
N LYS A 222 21.10 2.40 3.20
CA LYS A 222 20.71 1.01 2.89
C LYS A 222 20.75 0.09 4.12
N LYS A 223 21.77 0.25 4.98
CA LYS A 223 21.90 -0.52 6.22
C LYS A 223 20.76 -0.22 7.20
N LEU A 224 20.36 1.05 7.35
CA LEU A 224 19.23 1.41 8.20
C LEU A 224 17.91 0.89 7.63
N LEU A 225 17.67 1.05 6.33
CA LEU A 225 16.46 0.56 5.67
C LEU A 225 16.29 -0.95 5.88
N ARG A 226 17.36 -1.74 5.68
CA ARG A 226 17.33 -3.19 5.90
C ARG A 226 17.18 -3.60 7.36
N ARG A 227 17.64 -2.77 8.31
CA ARG A 227 17.43 -3.01 9.75
C ARG A 227 15.98 -2.77 10.18
N LEU A 228 15.27 -1.87 9.49
CA LEU A 228 13.85 -1.61 9.73
C LEU A 228 12.94 -2.62 8.99
N ALA A 229 13.39 -3.09 7.82
CA ALA A 229 12.69 -4.08 7.01
C ALA A 229 12.49 -5.42 7.74
N GLY A 230 11.40 -6.11 7.43
CA GLY A 230 11.02 -7.41 8.02
C GLY A 230 10.36 -7.31 9.40
N GLN A 231 10.53 -6.18 10.09
CA GLN A 231 9.83 -5.85 11.34
C GLN A 231 8.72 -4.81 11.14
N PHE A 232 9.03 -3.69 10.46
CA PHE A 232 8.07 -2.58 10.31
C PHE A 232 7.44 -2.49 8.91
N PHE A 233 8.11 -3.02 7.89
CA PHE A 233 7.62 -3.04 6.52
C PHE A 233 8.25 -4.20 5.75
N MET A 234 7.61 -4.60 4.65
CA MET A 234 8.21 -5.53 3.71
C MET A 234 9.19 -4.81 2.80
N LEU A 235 10.33 -5.44 2.54
CA LEU A 235 11.30 -5.02 1.52
C LEU A 235 11.69 -6.27 0.74
N ARG A 236 11.15 -6.42 -0.47
CA ARG A 236 11.44 -7.56 -1.35
C ARG A 236 11.28 -7.18 -2.81
N ALA A 237 12.03 -7.82 -3.70
CA ALA A 237 11.77 -7.79 -5.12
C ALA A 237 10.54 -8.66 -5.48
N GLU A 238 9.67 -8.17 -6.37
CA GLU A 238 8.51 -8.92 -6.87
C GLU A 238 8.91 -10.00 -7.89
N VAL A 239 10.02 -9.77 -8.60
CA VAL A 239 10.62 -10.72 -9.56
C VAL A 239 12.08 -10.92 -9.21
N ALA A 240 12.59 -12.15 -9.39
CA ALA A 240 13.99 -12.46 -9.12
C ALA A 240 14.93 -11.54 -9.92
N GLY A 241 15.79 -10.79 -9.22
CA GLY A 241 16.70 -9.82 -9.82
C GLY A 241 16.09 -8.44 -10.12
N GLY A 242 14.81 -8.23 -9.80
CA GLY A 242 14.15 -6.92 -9.87
C GLY A 242 14.55 -5.97 -8.72
N PRO A 243 14.07 -4.72 -8.74
CA PRO A 243 14.31 -3.77 -7.67
C PRO A 243 13.61 -4.20 -6.38
N GLU A 244 14.24 -3.89 -5.24
CA GLU A 244 13.63 -4.05 -3.92
C GLU A 244 12.49 -3.05 -3.74
N LEU A 245 11.30 -3.54 -3.42
CA LEU A 245 10.10 -2.73 -3.21
C LEU A 245 9.70 -2.74 -1.73
N LEU A 246 9.51 -1.55 -1.20
CA LEU A 246 9.00 -1.30 0.14
C LEU A 246 7.48 -1.25 0.12
N ARG A 247 6.84 -1.96 1.07
CA ARG A 247 5.39 -1.92 1.30
C ARG A 247 5.08 -1.88 2.80
N PHE A 248 4.20 -0.97 3.21
CA PHE A 248 3.65 -0.91 4.57
C PHE A 248 2.36 -1.70 4.68
N HIS A 249 2.05 -2.15 5.89
CA HIS A 249 0.69 -2.48 6.29
C HIS A 249 -0.04 -1.19 6.69
N ASP A 250 -1.33 -1.04 6.38
CA ASP A 250 -2.07 0.22 6.55
C ASP A 250 -2.04 0.73 7.98
N THR A 251 -2.40 -0.12 8.95
CA THR A 251 -2.38 0.23 10.37
C THR A 251 -0.99 0.69 10.84
N MET A 252 0.08 0.07 10.32
CA MET A 252 1.45 0.49 10.59
C MET A 252 1.70 1.89 10.02
N ARG A 253 1.37 2.11 8.74
CA ARG A 253 1.52 3.41 8.09
C ARG A 253 0.74 4.49 8.82
N GLN A 254 -0.49 4.20 9.24
CA GLN A 254 -1.33 5.13 9.99
C GLN A 254 -0.69 5.51 11.32
N TYR A 255 -0.19 4.54 12.09
CA TYR A 255 0.58 4.82 13.31
C TYR A 255 1.81 5.69 13.02
N LEU A 256 2.61 5.37 11.98
CA LEU A 256 3.79 6.16 11.65
C LEU A 256 3.44 7.60 11.21
N LYS A 257 2.30 7.78 10.51
CA LYS A 257 1.77 9.09 10.14
C LYS A 257 1.42 9.94 11.36
N THR A 258 0.80 9.37 12.40
CA THR A 258 0.47 10.14 13.62
C THR A 258 1.73 10.66 14.34
N GLN A 259 2.86 9.95 14.24
CA GLN A 259 4.14 10.40 14.81
C GLN A 259 4.75 11.61 14.08
N LEU A 260 4.33 11.91 12.85
CA LEU A 260 4.83 13.06 12.08
C LEU A 260 4.08 14.37 12.39
N GLY A 261 2.80 14.29 12.77
CA GLY A 261 1.97 15.45 13.09
C GLY A 261 2.07 16.57 12.04
N ASP A 262 2.32 17.80 12.51
CA ASP A 262 2.39 19.02 11.68
C ASP A 262 3.56 19.02 10.65
N GLU A 263 4.51 18.10 10.77
CA GLU A 263 5.61 18.00 9.81
C GLU A 263 5.23 17.29 8.52
N TRP A 264 4.05 16.65 8.49
CA TRP A 264 3.57 15.87 7.36
C TRP A 264 3.61 16.64 6.03
N PRO A 265 2.98 17.82 5.87
CA PRO A 265 3.01 18.54 4.60
C PRO A 265 4.42 19.02 4.20
N ARG A 266 5.23 19.40 5.20
CA ARG A 266 6.61 19.85 4.99
C ARG A 266 7.50 18.71 4.47
N LEU A 267 7.25 17.48 4.92
CA LEU A 267 8.00 16.33 4.48
C LEU A 267 7.70 15.98 3.02
N HIS A 268 6.42 16.04 2.62
CA HIS A 268 6.02 15.92 1.21
C HIS A 268 6.66 17.02 0.34
N THR A 269 6.67 18.28 0.83
CA THR A 269 7.35 19.39 0.13
C THR A 269 8.84 19.13 -0.06
N THR A 270 9.53 18.65 0.98
CA THR A 270 10.96 18.32 0.95
C THR A 270 11.23 17.18 -0.04
N PHE A 271 10.36 16.17 -0.05
CA PHE A 271 10.45 15.05 -0.98
C PHE A 271 10.26 15.49 -2.44
N LEU A 272 9.26 16.33 -2.73
CA LEU A 272 9.03 16.90 -4.06
C LEU A 272 10.23 17.72 -4.55
N ALA A 273 10.80 18.57 -3.69
CA ALA A 273 12.00 19.36 -4.02
C ALA A 273 13.22 18.47 -4.35
N SER A 274 13.26 17.24 -3.85
CA SER A 274 14.34 16.29 -4.17
C SER A 274 14.24 15.68 -5.57
N PHE A 275 13.06 15.72 -6.19
CA PHE A 275 12.87 15.36 -7.60
C PHE A 275 13.07 16.55 -8.52
N ASN A 276 12.69 17.74 -8.08
CA ASN A 276 12.73 18.95 -8.87
C ASN A 276 13.56 20.06 -8.18
N PRO A 277 14.89 19.89 -8.07
CA PRO A 277 15.75 20.86 -7.39
C PRO A 277 15.89 22.18 -8.15
N ASP A 278 15.70 22.14 -9.47
CA ASP A 278 15.85 23.29 -10.37
C ASP A 278 14.54 24.07 -10.57
N GLY A 279 13.42 23.59 -10.00
CA GLY A 279 12.11 24.25 -10.11
C GLY A 279 11.58 24.28 -11.54
N LEU A 280 11.84 23.22 -12.31
CA LEU A 280 11.30 23.02 -13.65
C LEU A 280 9.79 22.80 -13.59
N ASP A 281 9.14 22.91 -14.74
CA ASP A 281 7.77 22.44 -14.86
C ASP A 281 7.73 20.91 -14.74
N TRP A 282 6.73 20.35 -14.06
CA TRP A 282 6.69 18.91 -13.77
C TRP A 282 6.80 17.99 -14.99
N PRO A 283 6.21 18.33 -16.16
CA PRO A 283 6.40 17.55 -17.39
C PRO A 283 7.85 17.50 -17.90
N GLU A 284 8.71 18.44 -17.47
CA GLU A 284 10.11 18.56 -17.89
C GLU A 284 11.09 17.91 -16.91
N VAL A 285 10.59 17.40 -15.77
CA VAL A 285 11.41 16.74 -14.75
C VAL A 285 11.76 15.32 -15.20
N ASP A 286 13.02 15.11 -15.58
CA ASP A 286 13.58 13.79 -15.87
C ASP A 286 13.55 12.90 -14.61
N ASN A 287 12.75 11.83 -14.66
CA ASN A 287 12.59 10.91 -13.54
C ASN A 287 12.67 9.43 -13.96
N ASP A 288 13.25 9.16 -15.14
CA ASP A 288 13.22 7.87 -15.85
C ASP A 288 13.80 6.67 -15.10
N ALA A 289 14.55 6.88 -14.01
CA ALA A 289 15.21 5.79 -13.30
C ALA A 289 14.25 4.86 -12.52
N ASP A 290 13.15 5.39 -11.96
CA ASP A 290 12.30 4.65 -11.02
C ASP A 290 10.79 4.75 -11.29
N GLY A 291 10.32 5.65 -12.16
CA GLY A 291 8.91 5.80 -12.58
C GLY A 291 7.91 6.24 -11.48
N TYR A 292 8.32 6.21 -10.22
CA TYR A 292 7.47 6.46 -9.04
C TYR A 292 6.78 7.83 -9.09
N LEU A 293 7.49 8.89 -9.50
CA LEU A 293 6.97 10.25 -9.45
C LEU A 293 5.74 10.40 -10.34
N TYR A 294 5.75 9.84 -11.56
CA TYR A 294 4.60 9.94 -12.47
C TYR A 294 3.34 9.29 -11.90
N ALA A 295 3.47 8.21 -11.11
CA ALA A 295 2.34 7.53 -10.50
C ALA A 295 1.83 8.19 -9.19
N HIS A 296 2.63 9.07 -8.58
CA HIS A 296 2.37 9.56 -7.22
C HIS A 296 2.55 11.08 -7.03
N LEU A 297 2.87 11.85 -8.07
CA LEU A 297 3.06 13.31 -7.96
C LEU A 297 1.81 14.00 -7.42
N ALA A 298 0.64 13.70 -7.97
CA ALA A 298 -0.62 14.30 -7.53
C ALA A 298 -0.88 14.07 -6.05
N TYR A 299 -0.63 12.84 -5.58
CA TYR A 299 -0.71 12.45 -4.18
C TYR A 299 0.24 13.28 -3.31
N HIS A 300 1.51 13.42 -3.71
CA HIS A 300 2.47 14.19 -2.93
C HIS A 300 2.19 15.71 -2.94
N LEU A 301 1.67 16.27 -4.05
CA LEU A 301 1.25 17.68 -4.10
C LEU A 301 0.06 17.93 -3.19
N LEU A 302 -0.93 17.04 -3.20
CA LEU A 302 -2.10 17.13 -2.33
C LEU A 302 -1.69 17.11 -0.85
N GLU A 303 -0.94 16.09 -0.43
CA GLU A 303 -0.51 15.92 0.96
C GLU A 303 0.49 17.00 1.42
N ALA A 304 1.12 17.72 0.48
CA ALA A 304 1.93 18.90 0.75
C ALA A 304 1.11 20.19 0.94
N GLY A 305 -0.21 20.18 0.72
CA GLY A 305 -1.04 21.39 0.70
C GLY A 305 -0.75 22.29 -0.50
N ARG A 306 -0.38 21.71 -1.64
CA ARG A 306 -0.09 22.41 -2.90
C ARG A 306 -1.24 22.20 -3.90
N GLU A 307 -2.49 22.36 -3.46
CA GLU A 307 -3.68 22.06 -4.26
C GLU A 307 -3.80 22.95 -5.51
N ASN A 308 -3.34 24.20 -5.41
CA ASN A 308 -3.31 25.11 -6.56
C ASN A 308 -2.42 24.56 -7.69
N GLU A 309 -1.26 24.04 -7.33
CA GLU A 309 -0.31 23.47 -8.27
C GLU A 309 -0.78 22.12 -8.80
N LEU A 310 -1.42 21.30 -7.95
CA LEU A 310 -2.11 20.09 -8.40
C LEU A 310 -3.21 20.41 -9.43
N HIS A 311 -4.01 21.44 -9.17
CA HIS A 311 -5.06 21.87 -10.08
C HIS A 311 -4.48 22.36 -11.41
N GLU A 312 -3.42 23.17 -11.39
CA GLU A 312 -2.71 23.62 -12.59
C GLU A 312 -2.10 22.44 -13.36
N LEU A 313 -1.41 21.52 -12.67
CA LEU A 313 -0.82 20.31 -13.25
C LEU A 313 -1.83 19.48 -14.07
N LEU A 314 -3.06 19.36 -13.56
CA LEU A 314 -4.10 18.51 -14.16
C LEU A 314 -5.02 19.24 -15.16
N THR A 315 -4.93 20.57 -15.29
CA THR A 315 -5.91 21.33 -16.08
C THR A 315 -5.34 22.43 -16.97
N ALA A 316 -4.06 22.82 -16.80
CA ALA A 316 -3.47 23.89 -17.58
C ALA A 316 -3.27 23.50 -19.05
N ASP A 317 -2.70 22.31 -19.31
CA ASP A 317 -2.44 21.78 -20.64
C ASP A 317 -2.22 20.25 -20.63
N ASP A 318 -1.97 19.68 -21.81
CA ASP A 318 -1.82 18.25 -22.07
C ASP A 318 -0.42 17.70 -21.72
N ARG A 319 0.55 18.54 -21.33
CA ARG A 319 1.96 18.11 -21.19
C ARG A 319 2.13 17.10 -20.07
N TRP A 320 1.51 17.32 -18.91
CA TRP A 320 1.56 16.35 -17.81
C TRP A 320 0.88 15.04 -18.19
N LEU A 321 -0.32 15.12 -18.78
CA LEU A 321 -1.03 13.95 -19.28
C LEU A 321 -0.16 13.09 -20.21
N ASN A 322 0.50 13.72 -21.19
CA ASN A 322 1.33 13.00 -22.15
C ASN A 322 2.58 12.43 -21.47
N ALA A 323 3.26 13.19 -20.61
CA ALA A 323 4.44 12.71 -19.88
C ALA A 323 4.11 11.53 -18.94
N GLN A 324 2.99 11.62 -18.19
CA GLN A 324 2.53 10.53 -17.34
C GLN A 324 2.11 9.31 -18.15
N LEU A 325 1.42 9.50 -19.29
CA LEU A 325 1.03 8.40 -20.17
C LEU A 325 2.25 7.69 -20.78
N GLU A 326 3.25 8.44 -21.22
CA GLU A 326 4.49 7.88 -21.76
C GLU A 326 5.25 7.05 -20.72
N ALA A 327 5.32 7.54 -19.47
CA ALA A 327 6.08 6.86 -18.42
C ALA A 327 5.33 5.68 -17.77
N THR A 328 4.03 5.82 -17.53
CA THR A 328 3.22 4.79 -16.85
C THR A 328 2.55 3.83 -17.82
N THR A 329 2.51 4.18 -19.11
CA THR A 329 1.76 3.47 -20.13
C THR A 329 0.28 3.32 -19.74
N SER A 330 -0.24 4.22 -18.90
CA SER A 330 -1.53 4.08 -18.24
C SER A 330 -2.30 5.39 -18.20
N ILE A 331 -3.31 5.50 -19.06
CA ILE A 331 -4.23 6.64 -19.06
C ILE A 331 -5.13 6.66 -17.80
N THR A 332 -5.30 5.52 -17.12
CA THR A 332 -6.08 5.46 -15.87
C THR A 332 -5.39 6.19 -14.73
N ALA A 333 -4.05 6.24 -14.72
CA ALA A 333 -3.31 6.98 -13.69
C ALA A 333 -3.72 8.47 -13.66
N TYR A 334 -3.88 9.08 -14.83
CA TYR A 334 -4.34 10.48 -14.92
C TYR A 334 -5.77 10.66 -14.42
N VAL A 335 -6.65 9.68 -14.69
CA VAL A 335 -8.03 9.71 -14.20
C VAL A 335 -8.08 9.53 -12.69
N ASP A 336 -7.22 8.68 -12.13
CA ASP A 336 -7.10 8.51 -10.68
C ASP A 336 -6.60 9.80 -10.00
N ASP A 337 -5.66 10.53 -10.63
CA ASP A 337 -5.20 11.84 -10.15
C ASP A 337 -6.32 12.89 -10.20
N LEU A 338 -7.14 12.89 -11.25
CA LEU A 338 -8.33 13.75 -11.34
C LEU A 338 -9.36 13.42 -10.27
N ASN A 339 -9.64 12.13 -10.03
CA ASN A 339 -10.57 11.70 -8.99
C ASN A 339 -10.05 12.11 -7.61
N LEU A 340 -8.75 11.90 -7.35
CA LEU A 340 -8.09 12.34 -6.13
C LEU A 340 -8.28 13.85 -5.89
N ALA A 341 -8.09 14.67 -6.93
CA ALA A 341 -8.28 16.12 -6.83
C ALA A 341 -9.76 16.52 -6.68
N ILE A 342 -10.70 15.78 -7.28
CA ILE A 342 -12.15 16.02 -7.15
C ILE A 342 -12.63 15.73 -5.72
N GLU A 343 -12.11 14.65 -5.11
CA GLU A 343 -12.51 14.19 -3.78
C GLU A 343 -12.10 15.13 -2.65
N THR A 344 -11.23 16.12 -2.90
CA THR A 344 -10.81 17.11 -1.90
C THR A 344 -11.89 18.15 -1.60
N TYR A 345 -12.86 18.34 -2.51
CA TYR A 345 -13.89 19.35 -2.37
C TYR A 345 -15.03 18.88 -1.44
N ARG A 346 -15.53 19.80 -0.62
CA ARG A 346 -16.61 19.57 0.36
C ARG A 346 -17.58 20.76 0.35
N ASP A 347 -18.88 20.47 0.36
CA ASP A 347 -19.91 21.51 0.38
C ASP A 347 -19.96 22.27 1.73
N PRO A 348 -20.34 23.57 1.74
CA PRO A 348 -20.66 24.39 0.57
C PRO A 348 -19.40 24.96 -0.11
N LEU A 349 -19.37 24.90 -1.44
CA LEU A 349 -18.27 25.43 -2.25
C LEU A 349 -18.34 26.95 -2.40
N THR A 350 -17.17 27.60 -2.38
CA THR A 350 -17.00 28.97 -2.86
C THR A 350 -17.11 29.03 -4.39
N SER A 351 -17.25 30.25 -4.93
CA SER A 351 -17.28 30.46 -6.39
C SER A 351 -16.01 29.95 -7.07
N ASP A 352 -14.85 30.18 -6.46
CA ASP A 352 -13.56 29.76 -7.02
C ASP A 352 -13.42 28.22 -6.99
N GLU A 353 -13.81 27.58 -5.88
CA GLU A 353 -13.83 26.12 -5.77
C GLU A 353 -14.81 25.49 -6.77
N THR A 354 -15.96 26.13 -7.01
CA THR A 354 -16.94 25.67 -8.01
C THR A 354 -16.33 25.66 -9.41
N ILE A 355 -15.59 26.72 -9.79
CA ILE A 355 -14.92 26.81 -11.08
C ILE A 355 -13.81 25.76 -11.20
N ARG A 356 -13.00 25.58 -10.15
CA ARG A 356 -11.93 24.57 -10.14
C ARG A 356 -12.48 23.16 -10.27
N LEU A 357 -13.51 22.82 -9.50
CA LEU A 357 -14.19 21.53 -9.55
C LEU A 357 -14.81 21.28 -10.93
N ALA A 358 -15.49 22.27 -11.50
CA ALA A 358 -16.04 22.16 -12.86
C ALA A 358 -14.95 21.91 -13.92
N THR A 359 -13.78 22.52 -13.75
CA THR A 359 -12.64 22.34 -14.66
C THR A 359 -12.07 20.92 -14.56
N LEU A 360 -11.95 20.36 -13.34
CA LEU A 360 -11.52 18.97 -13.15
C LEU A 360 -12.50 17.97 -13.78
N TRP A 361 -13.81 18.19 -13.58
CA TRP A 361 -14.85 17.39 -14.23
C TRP A 361 -14.82 17.51 -15.76
N ALA A 362 -14.53 18.69 -16.29
CA ALA A 362 -14.36 18.90 -17.72
C ALA A 362 -13.14 18.14 -18.25
N ALA A 363 -11.98 18.23 -17.59
CA ALA A 363 -10.78 17.48 -17.95
C ALA A 363 -11.05 15.97 -17.94
N ARG A 364 -11.68 15.45 -16.88
CA ARG A 364 -12.12 14.04 -16.80
C ARG A 364 -13.04 13.64 -17.96
N SER A 365 -13.99 14.51 -18.31
CA SER A 365 -14.92 14.27 -19.42
C SER A 365 -14.24 14.26 -20.79
N VAL A 366 -13.24 15.14 -21.00
CA VAL A 366 -12.43 15.17 -22.23
C VAL A 366 -11.63 13.89 -22.38
N ILE A 367 -11.02 13.39 -21.30
CA ILE A 367 -10.29 12.12 -21.33
C ILE A 367 -11.23 10.97 -21.66
N HIS A 368 -12.40 10.91 -21.04
CA HIS A 368 -13.42 9.93 -21.39
C HIS A 368 -13.81 10.01 -22.87
N GLY A 369 -14.02 11.22 -23.42
CA GLY A 369 -14.28 11.41 -24.85
C GLY A 369 -13.13 10.96 -25.76
N ARG A 370 -11.87 11.26 -25.41
CA ARG A 370 -10.67 10.81 -26.13
C ARG A 370 -10.56 9.30 -26.12
N VAL A 371 -10.81 8.68 -24.98
CA VAL A 371 -10.83 7.22 -24.81
C VAL A 371 -11.89 6.57 -25.70
N MET A 372 -13.09 7.17 -25.81
CA MET A 372 -14.17 6.67 -26.69
C MET A 372 -13.88 6.79 -28.19
N SER A 373 -12.89 7.61 -28.58
CA SER A 373 -12.54 7.81 -30.00
C SER A 373 -11.64 6.71 -30.58
N TYR A 374 -10.94 5.97 -29.73
CA TYR A 374 -10.22 4.77 -30.14
C TYR A 374 -11.27 3.69 -30.48
N ASN A 375 -10.99 2.78 -31.41
CA ASN A 375 -11.83 1.62 -31.70
C ASN A 375 -11.04 0.30 -31.54
N ASP A 376 -11.70 -0.85 -31.71
CA ASP A 376 -11.10 -2.16 -31.48
C ASP A 376 -9.83 -2.37 -32.31
N THR A 377 -9.80 -1.78 -33.51
CA THR A 377 -8.65 -1.83 -34.41
C THR A 377 -7.48 -1.02 -33.86
N ASP A 378 -7.73 0.15 -33.26
CA ASP A 378 -6.70 0.99 -32.66
C ASP A 378 -6.08 0.31 -31.43
N LEU A 379 -6.91 -0.29 -30.57
CA LEU A 379 -6.42 -1.05 -29.41
C LEU A 379 -5.63 -2.30 -29.83
N THR A 380 -6.11 -3.02 -30.84
CA THR A 380 -5.40 -4.17 -31.41
C THR A 380 -4.06 -3.74 -32.01
N THR A 381 -4.03 -2.58 -32.67
CA THR A 381 -2.80 -2.00 -33.23
C THR A 381 -1.80 -1.66 -32.13
N LEU A 382 -2.24 -1.06 -31.01
CA LEU A 382 -1.37 -0.79 -29.87
C LEU A 382 -0.75 -2.08 -29.30
N VAL A 383 -1.54 -3.16 -29.18
CA VAL A 383 -1.01 -4.48 -28.76
C VAL A 383 0.01 -5.03 -29.74
N TRP A 384 -0.25 -4.93 -31.05
CA TRP A 384 0.72 -5.35 -32.07
C TRP A 384 2.02 -4.54 -32.05
N LEU A 385 1.96 -3.30 -31.56
CA LEU A 385 3.13 -2.45 -31.33
C LEU A 385 3.81 -2.71 -29.97
N GLY A 386 3.37 -3.71 -29.20
CA GLY A 386 3.89 -4.02 -27.87
C GLY A 386 3.46 -3.03 -26.77
N ARG A 387 2.51 -2.14 -27.06
CA ARG A 387 1.98 -1.11 -26.13
C ARG A 387 0.75 -1.64 -25.40
N GLU A 388 0.95 -2.77 -24.77
CA GLU A 388 -0.08 -3.59 -24.15
C GLU A 388 -0.79 -2.89 -22.99
N ASP A 389 -0.02 -2.23 -22.11
CA ASP A 389 -0.56 -1.54 -20.93
C ASP A 389 -1.38 -0.29 -21.31
N GLU A 390 -1.04 0.34 -22.43
CA GLU A 390 -1.71 1.54 -22.92
C GLU A 390 -3.03 1.17 -23.57
N ALA A 391 -3.03 0.12 -24.39
CA ALA A 391 -4.26 -0.46 -24.90
C ALA A 391 -5.21 -0.85 -23.75
N LEU A 392 -4.66 -1.37 -22.64
CA LEU A 392 -5.43 -1.73 -21.45
C LEU A 392 -5.95 -0.50 -20.70
N GLY A 393 -5.16 0.55 -20.55
CA GLY A 393 -5.62 1.81 -19.96
C GLY A 393 -6.79 2.40 -20.73
N TYR A 394 -6.68 2.48 -22.07
CA TYR A 394 -7.77 2.96 -22.93
C TYR A 394 -9.02 2.06 -22.82
N ALA A 395 -8.85 0.73 -22.81
CA ALA A 395 -9.98 -0.18 -22.64
C ALA A 395 -10.70 -0.01 -21.28
N ARG A 396 -9.96 0.21 -20.19
CA ARG A 396 -10.53 0.38 -18.83
C ARG A 396 -11.39 1.64 -18.70
N LEU A 397 -11.04 2.72 -19.40
CA LEU A 397 -11.75 4.00 -19.30
C LEU A 397 -12.98 4.12 -20.22
N ARG A 398 -13.26 3.08 -21.03
CA ARG A 398 -14.45 3.00 -21.89
C ARG A 398 -15.72 2.50 -21.18
N THR A 399 -15.63 2.07 -19.93
CA THR A 399 -16.80 1.79 -19.07
C THR A 399 -17.25 3.03 -18.33
#